data_AF-A0A7W2IVW9-F1
#
_entry.id   AF-A0A7W2IVW9-F1
#
_cell.length_a   1.000
_cell.length_b   1.000
_cell.length_c   1.000
_cell.angle_alpha   90.00
_cell.angle_beta   90.00
_cell.angle_gamma   90.00
#
_symmetry.space_group_name_H-M   'P 1'
#
loop_
_entity.id
_entity.type
_entity.pdbx_description
1 polymer ?
#
loop_
_entity_poly.entity_id
_entity_poly.type
_entity_poly.pdbx_seq_one_letter_code
_entity_poly.pdbx_strand_id
1 'polypeptide(L)'
;GDNLRTDQRTAGFSFQTALIGFGAVIGSWLPYVLTNWFGVSNLSEEGSVPLNLILSFIIGAIILVGSILVTIFTTKEYSPEELE
;
A
#
# COMPACT_ATOMS: atom_id res chain seq x y z
N GLY A 1 -17.20 -21.04 -1.37
CA GLY A 1 -18.31 -20.09 -1.25
C GLY A 1 -17.79 -18.81 -0.63
N ASP A 2 -18.35 -17.66 -0.98
CA ASP A 2 -17.99 -16.35 -0.40
C ASP A 2 -18.17 -16.38 1.13
N ASN A 3 -17.14 -15.96 1.87
CA ASN A 3 -17.09 -16.00 3.34
C ASN A 3 -17.81 -14.80 4.00
N LEU A 4 -18.53 -13.99 3.23
CA LEU A 4 -19.17 -12.76 3.71
C LEU A 4 -20.69 -12.86 3.73
N ARG A 5 -21.28 -12.60 4.90
CA ARG A 5 -22.71 -12.27 5.04
C ARG A 5 -23.00 -10.99 4.22
N THR A 6 -24.10 -10.99 3.49
CA THR A 6 -24.49 -9.94 2.51
C THR A 6 -24.68 -8.55 3.10
N ASP A 7 -24.85 -8.42 4.41
CA ASP A 7 -24.98 -7.16 5.16
C ASP A 7 -23.64 -6.43 5.38
N GLN A 8 -22.50 -7.11 5.27
CA GLN A 8 -21.17 -6.55 5.55
C GLN A 8 -20.48 -5.98 4.30
N ARG A 9 -21.03 -6.20 3.10
CA ARG A 9 -20.38 -5.81 1.83
C ARG A 9 -20.18 -4.30 1.71
N THR A 10 -21.18 -3.49 2.07
CA THR A 10 -21.08 -2.02 2.02
C THR A 10 -19.98 -1.50 2.95
N ALA A 11 -19.90 -2.03 4.17
CA ALA A 11 -18.84 -1.67 5.12
C ALA A 11 -17.46 -2.10 4.60
N GLY A 12 -17.35 -3.30 4.02
CA GLY A 12 -16.13 -3.78 3.37
C GLY A 12 -15.64 -2.87 2.24
N PHE A 13 -16.54 -2.44 1.35
CA PHE A 13 -16.22 -1.48 0.29
C PHE A 13 -15.78 -0.11 0.84
N SER A 14 -16.43 0.38 1.89
CA SER A 14 -16.03 1.63 2.55
C SER A 14 -14.63 1.53 3.14
N PHE A 15 -14.32 0.45 3.85
CA PHE A 15 -12.98 0.21 4.41
C PHE A 15 -11.92 0.10 3.32
N GLN A 16 -12.18 -0.65 2.25
CA GLN A 16 -11.27 -0.77 1.12
C GLN A 16 -10.97 0.61 0.51
N THR A 17 -12.00 1.41 0.26
CA THR A 17 -11.87 2.74 -0.33
C THR A 17 -11.09 3.68 0.60
N ALA A 18 -11.38 3.65 1.91
CA ALA A 18 -10.68 4.45 2.90
C ALA A 18 -9.19 4.09 2.98
N LEU A 19 -8.84 2.80 2.95
CA LEU A 19 -7.45 2.33 2.97
C LEU A 19 -6.70 2.73 1.70
N ILE A 20 -7.32 2.63 0.53
CA ILE A 20 -6.74 3.10 -0.74
C ILE A 20 -6.47 4.61 -0.67
N GLY A 21 -7.45 5.40 -0.21
CA GLY A 21 -7.32 6.84 -0.06
C GLY A 21 -6.20 7.22 0.92
N PHE A 22 -6.13 6.57 2.07
CA PHE A 22 -5.08 6.79 3.06
C PHE A 22 -3.69 6.47 2.50
N GLY A 23 -3.55 5.34 1.79
CA GLY A 23 -2.32 4.97 1.10
C GLY A 23 -1.89 6.01 0.07
N ALA A 24 -2.83 6.58 -0.70
CA ALA A 24 -2.54 7.63 -1.67
C ALA A 24 -2.07 8.94 -1.01
N VAL A 25 -2.69 9.34 0.10
CA VAL A 25 -2.27 10.53 0.86
C VAL A 25 -0.85 10.34 1.39
N ILE A 26 -0.55 9.20 2.03
CA ILE A 26 0.80 8.91 2.51
C ILE A 26 1.81 8.85 1.34
N GLY A 27 1.44 8.18 0.25
CA GLY A 27 2.29 8.03 -0.93
C GLY A 27 2.67 9.37 -1.56
N SER A 28 1.72 10.31 -1.64
CA SER A 28 1.98 11.67 -2.15
C SER A 28 2.81 12.54 -1.19
N TRP A 29 2.83 12.21 0.10
CA TRP A 29 3.58 12.95 1.11
C TRP A 29 5.05 12.47 1.28
N LEU A 30 5.33 11.22 0.92
CA LEU A 30 6.66 10.60 1.03
C LEU A 30 7.82 11.42 0.44
N PRO A 31 7.73 11.97 -0.80
CA PRO A 31 8.82 12.75 -1.38
C PRO A 31 9.14 14.01 -0.57
N TYR A 32 8.09 14.66 -0.05
CA TYR A 32 8.24 15.84 0.80
C TYR A 32 8.95 15.49 2.10
N VAL A 33 8.55 14.39 2.75
CA VAL A 33 9.18 13.91 3.99
C VAL A 33 10.65 13.59 3.76
N LEU A 34 10.98 12.88 2.68
CA LEU A 34 12.36 12.55 2.33
C LEU A 34 13.22 13.79 2.12
N THR A 35 12.68 14.82 1.47
CA THR A 35 13.43 16.07 1.26
C THR A 35 13.54 16.92 2.53
N ASN A 36 12.46 17.11 3.28
CA ASN A 36 12.43 18.10 4.37
C ASN A 36 12.91 17.54 5.71
N TRP A 37 12.74 16.24 5.96
CA TRP A 37 13.12 15.63 7.23
C TRP A 37 14.40 14.82 7.13
N PHE A 38 14.62 14.16 5.99
CA PHE A 38 15.80 13.32 5.75
C PHE A 38 16.86 14.00 4.86
N GLY A 39 16.59 15.21 4.35
CA GLY A 39 17.55 15.99 3.55
C GLY A 39 17.85 15.41 2.17
N VAL A 40 17.01 14.51 1.65
CA VAL A 40 17.21 13.91 0.33
C VAL A 40 17.01 14.96 -0.76
N SER A 41 18.00 15.08 -1.66
CA SER A 41 17.96 16.02 -2.78
C SER A 41 16.67 15.89 -3.59
N ASN A 42 15.99 17.01 -3.76
CA ASN A 42 14.92 17.22 -4.74
C ASN A 42 15.46 17.83 -6.04
N LEU A 43 16.77 18.07 -6.13
CA LEU A 43 17.42 18.55 -7.35
C LEU A 43 17.81 17.34 -8.20
N SER A 44 17.57 17.47 -9.50
CA SER A 44 17.99 16.51 -10.51
C SER A 44 18.64 17.27 -11.67
N GLU A 45 19.58 16.63 -12.36
CA GLU A 45 20.12 17.16 -13.61
C GLU A 45 19.02 17.23 -14.67
N GLU A 46 19.13 18.14 -15.63
CA GLU A 46 18.15 18.30 -16.71
C GLU A 46 17.83 16.95 -17.38
N GLY A 47 16.56 16.55 -17.31
CA GLY A 47 16.08 15.28 -17.88
C GLY A 47 16.16 14.06 -16.94
N SER A 48 16.66 14.19 -15.72
CA SER A 48 16.71 13.10 -14.73
C SER A 48 15.62 13.23 -13.64
N VAL A 49 15.21 12.10 -13.07
CA VAL A 49 14.21 12.07 -11.99
C VAL A 49 14.89 12.34 -10.64
N PRO A 50 14.37 13.26 -9.81
CA PRO A 50 14.86 13.52 -8.45
C PRO A 50 14.98 12.27 -7.56
N LEU A 51 16.04 12.24 -6.74
CA LEU A 51 16.33 11.10 -5.88
C LEU A 51 15.23 10.85 -4.83
N ASN A 52 14.66 11.91 -4.25
CA ASN A 52 13.53 11.81 -3.32
C ASN A 52 12.31 11.09 -3.94
N LEU A 53 12.01 11.34 -5.21
CA LEU A 53 10.94 10.66 -5.94
C LEU A 53 11.27 9.19 -6.16
N ILE A 54 12.49 8.88 -6.62
CA ILE A 54 12.94 7.49 -6.82
C ILE A 54 12.82 6.69 -5.52
N LEU A 55 13.34 7.24 -4.41
CA LEU A 55 13.27 6.59 -3.10
C LEU A 55 11.83 6.42 -2.61
N SER A 56 10.95 7.39 -2.86
CA SER A 56 9.52 7.27 -2.52
C SER A 56 8.87 6.08 -3.22
N PHE A 57 9.16 5.86 -4.50
CA PHE A 57 8.66 4.71 -5.25
C PHE A 57 9.25 3.39 -4.74
N ILE A 58 10.55 3.35 -4.42
CA ILE A 58 11.19 2.15 -3.85
C ILE A 58 10.56 1.78 -2.51
N ILE A 59 10.34 2.76 -1.62
CA ILE A 59 9.66 2.54 -0.34
C ILE A 59 8.25 1.98 -0.57
N GLY A 60 7.49 2.58 -1.50
CA GLY A 60 6.16 2.08 -1.87
C GLY A 60 6.19 0.63 -2.38
N ALA A 61 7.17 0.28 -3.22
CA ALA A 61 7.35 -1.08 -3.72
C ALA A 61 7.67 -2.08 -2.59
N ILE A 62 8.53 -1.71 -1.64
CA ILE A 62 8.84 -2.54 -0.46
C ILE A 62 7.59 -2.78 0.38
N ILE A 63 6.78 -1.74 0.62
CA ILE A 63 5.53 -1.87 1.38
C ILE A 63 4.54 -2.78 0.65
N LEU A 64 4.42 -2.67 -0.68
CA LEU A 64 3.55 -3.52 -1.49
C LEU A 64 3.97 -4.99 -1.41
N VAL A 65 5.26 -5.26 -1.65
CA VAL A 65 5.80 -6.63 -1.57
C VAL A 65 5.65 -7.18 -0.15
N GLY A 66 5.95 -6.38 0.87
CA GLY A 66 5.75 -6.76 2.27
C GLY A 66 4.28 -7.10 2.58
N SER A 67 3.34 -6.31 2.05
CA SER A 67 1.90 -6.57 2.20
C SER A 67 1.49 -7.89 1.55
N ILE A 68 2.00 -8.17 0.33
CA ILE A 68 1.76 -9.45 -0.36
C ILE A 68 2.31 -10.61 0.46
N LEU A 69 3.56 -10.50 0.94
CA LEU A 69 4.17 -11.55 1.76
C LEU A 69 3.38 -11.81 3.04
N VAL A 70 2.94 -10.74 3.73
CA VAL A 70 2.05 -10.88 4.89
C VAL A 70 0.80 -11.66 4.49
N THR A 71 0.12 -11.29 3.40
CA THR A 71 -1.09 -12.03 2.98
C THR A 71 -0.81 -13.50 2.69
N ILE A 72 0.31 -13.84 2.05
CA ILE A 72 0.69 -15.23 1.76
C ILE A 72 0.89 -16.02 3.06
N PHE A 73 1.56 -15.44 4.05
CA PHE A 73 1.89 -16.16 5.29
C PHE A 73 0.77 -16.14 6.33
N THR A 74 -0.10 -15.14 6.34
CA THR A 74 -1.14 -14.98 7.38
C THR A 74 -2.52 -15.45 6.95
N THR A 75 -2.81 -15.47 5.65
CA THR A 75 -4.15 -15.83 5.16
C THR A 75 -4.26 -17.34 5.07
N LYS A 76 -5.10 -17.92 5.94
CA LYS A 76 -5.46 -19.33 5.86
C LYS A 76 -6.49 -19.52 4.76
N GLU A 77 -6.15 -20.29 3.75
CA GLU A 77 -7.12 -20.80 2.78
C GLU A 77 -7.79 -22.03 3.39
N TYR A 78 -9.09 -21.94 3.69
CA TYR A 78 -9.89 -23.08 4.17
C TYR A 78 -10.39 -23.88 2.97
N SER A 79 -10.24 -25.21 3.04
CA SER A 79 -10.79 -26.11 2.03
C SER A 79 -12.33 -26.15 2.11
N PRO A 80 -13.05 -26.49 1.03
CA PRO A 80 -14.51 -26.54 1.03
C PRO A 80 -15.11 -27.42 2.13
N GLU A 81 -14.39 -28.48 2.54
CA GLU A 81 -14.80 -29.43 3.58
C GLU A 81 -14.63 -28.86 5.01
N GLU A 82 -13.84 -27.80 5.20
CA GLU A 82 -13.66 -27.12 6.50
C GLU A 82 -14.64 -25.94 6.70
N LEU A 83 -15.40 -25.58 5.65
CA LEU A 83 -16.38 -24.49 5.66
C LEU A 83 -17.83 -24.99 5.83
N GLU A 84 -18.05 -26.32 5.87
CA GLU A 84 -19.30 -26.95 6.34
C GLU A 84 -19.32 -27.11 7.87
#